data_AF-A0A093FPC4-F1
#
_entry.id   AF-A0A093FPC4-F1
#
_cell.length_a   1.000
_cell.length_b   1.000
_cell.length_c   1.000
_cell.angle_alpha   90.00
_cell.angle_beta   90.00
_cell.angle_gamma   90.00
#
_symmetry.space_group_name_H-M   'P 1'
#
loop_
_entity.id
_entity.type
_entity.pdbx_description
1 polymer ?
#
loop_
_entity_poly.entity_id
_entity_poly.type
_entity_poly.pdbx_seq_one_letter_code
_entity_poly.pdbx_strand_id
1 'polypeptide(L)'
;DDDADDSKDIRLTLMEEVLLLGLKDKEGYTSFWNDCISSGLRGGILIELGLAPFLQECGLCPALCCVSTLFFQVLLKSDTPTGDVLLDETLRHIKATESAETVQTWIELLTGETWNPFKLQYQLRNVRERIAKALVEKGILTTEKQNFLLFDMTTHPVSNATEKQRLVKKLQESMLERWMNDPHRMDRRTLALLVLAHSSDVLENVFASLADDKYDVAMNRTKDLLDMDPEVEAAKARGAEMIWAVLAAFNK
;
A
#
# COMPACT_ATOMS: atom_id res chain seq x y z
N ASP A 1 -25.46 0.61 -5.00
CA ASP A 1 -25.88 -0.79 -4.89
C ASP A 1 -24.74 -1.67 -5.32
N ASP A 2 -23.91 -2.08 -4.36
CA ASP A 2 -23.16 -3.35 -4.30
C ASP A 2 -22.22 -3.32 -3.07
N ASP A 3 -22.78 -3.03 -1.89
CA ASP A 3 -22.09 -3.18 -0.59
C ASP A 3 -22.77 -4.30 0.20
N ALA A 4 -22.73 -5.51 -0.34
CA ALA A 4 -23.20 -6.71 0.33
C ALA A 4 -22.33 -7.93 -0.04
N ASP A 5 -21.02 -7.78 0.07
CA ASP A 5 -20.14 -8.94 0.28
C ASP A 5 -19.82 -9.02 1.78
N ASP A 6 -20.84 -9.40 2.56
CA ASP A 6 -20.73 -9.84 3.95
C ASP A 6 -20.22 -11.29 3.98
N SER A 7 -19.12 -11.55 3.29
CA SER A 7 -18.38 -12.79 3.45
C SER A 7 -17.50 -12.66 4.69
N LYS A 8 -17.37 -13.78 5.41
CA LYS A 8 -16.48 -13.97 6.56
C LYS A 8 -14.99 -13.89 6.19
N ASP A 9 -14.67 -13.08 5.20
CA ASP A 9 -13.35 -12.91 4.63
C ASP A 9 -12.54 -11.97 5.51
N ILE A 10 -11.30 -12.37 5.77
CA ILE A 10 -10.37 -11.58 6.57
C ILE A 10 -10.08 -10.29 5.79
N ARG A 11 -10.52 -9.16 6.33
CA ARG A 11 -10.26 -7.85 5.73
C ARG A 11 -8.83 -7.41 6.05
N LEU A 12 -8.02 -7.32 5.01
CA LEU A 12 -6.65 -6.81 5.10
C LEU A 12 -6.59 -5.32 4.75
N THR A 13 -5.57 -4.63 5.21
CA THR A 13 -5.15 -3.31 4.73
C THR A 13 -4.19 -3.48 3.55
N LEU A 14 -4.01 -2.45 2.73
CA LEU A 14 -3.04 -2.48 1.63
C LEU A 14 -1.62 -2.72 2.15
N MET A 15 -1.28 -2.18 3.33
CA MET A 15 0.03 -2.41 3.96
C MET A 15 0.25 -3.87 4.32
N GLU A 16 -0.78 -4.53 4.85
CA GLU A 16 -0.76 -5.96 5.17
C GLU A 16 -0.63 -6.83 3.90
N GLU A 17 -1.37 -6.49 2.85
CA GLU A 17 -1.30 -7.18 1.55
C GLU A 17 0.10 -7.05 0.92
N VAL A 18 0.67 -5.85 0.86
CA VAL A 18 2.02 -5.60 0.34
C VAL A 18 3.07 -6.37 1.13
N LEU A 19 2.98 -6.35 2.47
CA LEU A 19 3.90 -7.12 3.30
C LEU A 19 3.78 -8.62 3.02
N LEU A 20 2.56 -9.13 2.88
CA LEU A 20 2.29 -10.55 2.61
C LEU A 20 2.86 -11.01 1.25
N LEU A 21 2.83 -10.14 0.23
CA LEU A 21 3.45 -10.40 -1.08
C LEU A 21 4.98 -10.47 -0.99
N GLY A 22 5.59 -9.68 -0.12
CA GLY A 22 7.05 -9.68 0.11
C GLY A 22 7.57 -10.74 1.09
N LEU A 23 6.69 -11.42 1.83
CA LEU A 23 7.07 -12.45 2.80
C LEU A 23 7.42 -13.78 2.12
N LYS A 24 8.44 -14.48 2.62
CA LYS A 24 8.66 -15.89 2.29
C LYS A 24 7.86 -16.80 3.21
N ASP A 25 7.22 -17.81 2.63
CA ASP A 25 6.23 -18.64 3.33
C ASP A 25 6.79 -19.34 4.59
N LYS A 26 7.99 -19.92 4.49
CA LYS A 26 8.59 -20.73 5.56
C LYS A 26 9.43 -19.93 6.56
N GLU A 27 10.06 -18.86 6.09
CA GLU A 27 11.04 -18.10 6.88
C GLU A 27 10.35 -17.02 7.73
N GLY A 28 9.16 -16.55 7.33
CA GLY A 28 8.39 -15.58 8.10
C GLY A 28 9.02 -14.19 8.18
N TYR A 29 10.00 -13.92 7.32
CA TYR A 29 10.61 -12.62 7.12
C TYR A 29 10.49 -12.22 5.65
N THR A 30 10.49 -10.91 5.41
CA THR A 30 10.59 -10.38 4.05
C THR A 30 11.97 -10.71 3.52
N SER A 31 12.05 -11.17 2.26
CA SER A 31 13.33 -11.57 1.64
C SER A 31 14.39 -10.47 1.77
N PHE A 32 13.97 -9.21 1.65
CA PHE A 32 14.77 -8.02 1.94
C PHE A 32 13.84 -6.91 2.44
N TRP A 33 14.01 -6.45 3.68
CA TRP A 33 13.45 -5.17 4.10
C TRP A 33 14.38 -4.07 3.58
N ASN A 34 13.93 -3.32 2.58
CA ASN A 34 14.68 -2.25 1.93
C ASN A 34 13.95 -0.91 2.06
N ASP A 35 14.53 0.16 1.54
CA ASP A 35 13.93 1.49 1.58
C ASP A 35 12.66 1.55 0.70
N CYS A 36 12.58 0.77 -0.38
CA CYS A 36 11.41 0.69 -1.27
C CYS A 36 10.16 0.13 -0.57
N ILE A 37 10.26 -0.99 0.15
CA ILE A 37 9.13 -1.53 0.92
C ILE A 37 8.77 -0.61 2.09
N SER A 38 9.78 0.03 2.69
CA SER A 38 9.57 0.99 3.78
C SER A 38 8.72 2.18 3.29
N SER A 39 9.11 2.83 2.20
CA SER A 39 8.37 3.97 1.61
C SER A 39 7.04 3.53 0.98
N GLY A 40 7.01 2.39 0.30
CA GLY A 40 5.82 1.75 -0.26
C GLY A 40 4.71 1.54 0.77
N LEU A 41 5.04 1.04 1.96
CA LEU A 41 4.05 0.87 3.04
C LEU A 41 3.47 2.22 3.52
N ARG A 42 4.24 3.31 3.50
CA ARG A 42 3.73 4.66 3.84
C ARG A 42 2.83 5.21 2.73
N GLY A 43 3.18 4.95 1.47
CA GLY A 43 2.27 5.18 0.34
C GLY A 43 0.95 4.41 0.52
N GLY A 44 1.03 3.16 0.98
CA GLY A 44 -0.13 2.32 1.27
C GLY A 44 -1.04 2.90 2.35
N ILE A 45 -0.48 3.48 3.42
CA ILE A 45 -1.22 4.19 4.46
C ILE A 45 -2.03 5.34 3.85
N LEU A 46 -1.40 6.18 3.03
CA LEU A 46 -2.08 7.33 2.41
C LEU A 46 -3.20 6.88 1.46
N ILE A 47 -2.96 5.83 0.67
CA ILE A 47 -4.00 5.28 -0.22
C ILE A 47 -5.15 4.68 0.59
N GLU A 48 -4.89 3.94 1.67
CA GLU A 48 -5.94 3.34 2.50
C GLU A 48 -6.83 4.44 3.12
N LEU A 49 -6.23 5.53 3.60
CA LEU A 49 -6.96 6.73 4.08
C LEU A 49 -7.76 7.43 2.96
N GLY A 50 -7.28 7.37 1.72
CA GLY A 50 -7.97 7.94 0.56
C GLY A 50 -9.12 7.08 0.02
N LEU A 51 -9.07 5.76 0.22
CA LEU A 51 -10.07 4.79 -0.28
C LEU A 51 -11.19 4.48 0.72
N ALA A 52 -11.03 4.78 2.00
CA ALA A 52 -12.02 4.47 3.03
C ALA A 52 -13.39 5.12 2.72
N PRO A 53 -14.47 4.34 2.43
CA PRO A 53 -15.71 4.88 1.87
C PRO A 53 -16.55 5.72 2.85
N PHE A 54 -16.41 5.50 4.17
CA PHE A 54 -17.08 6.31 5.19
C PHE A 54 -16.32 7.59 5.56
N LEU A 55 -15.06 7.61 5.15
CA LEU A 55 -14.00 8.48 5.62
C LEU A 55 -13.22 8.84 4.39
N GLN A 56 -13.87 9.52 3.43
CA GLN A 56 -13.13 10.30 2.46
C GLN A 56 -12.42 11.37 3.29
N GLU A 57 -11.34 10.98 3.97
CA GLU A 57 -10.74 11.61 5.13
C GLU A 57 -9.51 12.37 4.72
N CYS A 58 -8.91 11.99 3.60
CA CYS A 58 -7.87 12.74 2.94
C CYS A 58 -8.30 13.00 1.49
N GLY A 59 -8.73 14.23 1.22
CA GLY A 59 -8.95 14.70 -0.14
C GLY A 59 -7.68 15.35 -0.68
N LEU A 60 -7.48 15.26 -1.99
CA LEU A 60 -6.47 16.05 -2.68
C LEU A 60 -7.12 17.39 -3.04
N CYS A 61 -6.57 18.49 -2.55
CA CYS A 61 -6.97 19.81 -3.03
C CYS A 61 -6.05 20.22 -4.18
N PRO A 62 -6.58 20.57 -5.37
CA PRO A 62 -5.79 21.28 -6.36
C PRO A 62 -5.49 22.67 -5.78
N ALA A 63 -4.26 22.88 -5.32
CA ALA A 63 -3.78 24.23 -5.06
C ALA A 63 -3.71 24.93 -6.42
N LEU A 64 -4.73 25.74 -6.76
CA LEU A 64 -4.97 26.36 -8.08
C LEU A 64 -5.30 25.36 -9.20
N CYS A 65 -6.21 25.78 -10.10
CA CYS A 65 -6.83 24.97 -11.16
C CYS A 65 -5.90 24.42 -12.27
N CYS A 66 -4.58 24.35 -12.09
CA CYS A 66 -3.62 23.93 -13.11
C CYS A 66 -2.33 23.31 -12.54
N VAL A 67 -2.38 22.57 -11.43
CA VAL A 67 -1.16 22.14 -10.75
C VAL A 67 -1.08 20.61 -10.64
N SER A 68 0.06 20.08 -11.08
CA SER A 68 0.49 18.68 -11.09
C SER A 68 0.03 17.89 -9.85
N THR A 69 -0.26 16.59 -10.03
CA THR A 69 -0.63 15.62 -8.97
C THR A 69 0.33 15.64 -7.78
N LEU A 70 1.57 16.04 -8.02
CA LEU A 70 2.64 16.18 -7.04
C LEU A 70 2.41 17.28 -6.00
N PHE A 71 1.59 18.28 -6.32
CA PHE A 71 1.25 19.37 -5.41
C PHE A 71 -0.07 19.17 -4.71
N PHE A 72 -0.74 18.04 -4.95
CA PHE A 72 -1.95 17.77 -4.23
C PHE A 72 -1.66 17.66 -2.74
N GLN A 73 -2.32 18.55 -2.01
CA GLN A 73 -2.22 18.62 -0.57
C GLN A 73 -3.18 17.60 0.05
N VAL A 74 -2.68 16.87 1.03
CA VAL A 74 -3.47 15.92 1.81
C VAL A 74 -4.29 16.71 2.83
N LEU A 75 -5.61 16.73 2.66
CA LEU A 75 -6.52 17.47 3.54
C LEU A 75 -7.40 16.55 4.37
N LEU A 76 -7.32 16.71 5.70
CA LEU A 76 -8.19 16.01 6.64
C LEU A 76 -9.66 16.44 6.47
N LYS A 77 -10.54 15.49 6.15
CA LYS A 77 -11.98 15.67 5.95
C LYS A 77 -12.80 15.09 7.12
N SER A 78 -12.32 14.04 7.79
CA SER A 78 -12.91 13.48 9.02
C SER A 78 -11.78 12.96 9.94
N ASP A 79 -12.08 12.80 11.22
CA ASP A 79 -11.15 12.33 12.26
C ASP A 79 -11.66 11.08 12.98
N THR A 80 -12.42 10.25 12.26
CA THR A 80 -13.02 9.05 12.84
C THR A 80 -11.94 7.97 12.92
N PRO A 81 -11.78 7.30 14.08
CA PRO A 81 -10.78 6.25 14.20
C PRO A 81 -11.12 5.09 13.25
N THR A 82 -10.12 4.71 12.45
CA THR A 82 -10.19 3.61 11.49
C THR A 82 -10.12 2.25 12.18
N GLY A 83 -9.57 2.21 13.39
CA GLY A 83 -9.31 0.98 14.15
C GLY A 83 -7.95 0.33 13.83
N ASP A 84 -7.21 0.86 12.86
CA ASP A 84 -5.82 0.49 12.61
C ASP A 84 -4.87 1.51 13.26
N VAL A 85 -3.91 1.01 14.04
CA VAL A 85 -3.03 1.87 14.84
C VAL A 85 -2.14 2.77 13.96
N LEU A 86 -1.70 2.31 12.79
CA LEU A 86 -0.84 3.08 11.88
C LEU A 86 -1.63 4.16 11.14
N LEU A 87 -2.84 3.82 10.69
CA LEU A 87 -3.75 4.77 10.08
C LEU A 87 -4.15 5.87 11.09
N ASP A 88 -4.54 5.49 12.31
CA ASP A 88 -4.97 6.44 13.35
C ASP A 88 -3.83 7.35 13.83
N GLU A 89 -2.59 6.84 13.88
CA GLU A 89 -1.41 7.65 14.18
C GLU A 89 -1.11 8.65 13.06
N THR A 90 -1.24 8.23 11.82
CA THR A 90 -1.06 9.10 10.65
C THR A 90 -2.13 10.19 10.61
N LEU A 91 -3.40 9.86 10.87
CA LEU A 91 -4.49 10.82 10.98
C LEU A 91 -4.22 11.86 12.08
N ARG A 92 -3.68 11.43 13.22
CA ARG A 92 -3.27 12.35 14.30
C ARG A 92 -2.17 13.30 13.86
N HIS A 93 -1.19 12.83 13.08
CA HIS A 93 -0.14 13.67 12.52
C HIS A 93 -0.70 14.67 11.51
N ILE A 94 -1.55 14.22 10.58
CA ILE A 94 -2.21 15.10 9.59
C ILE A 94 -3.03 16.19 10.29
N LYS A 95 -3.76 15.83 11.36
CA LYS A 95 -4.54 16.77 12.18
C LYS A 95 -3.67 17.80 12.93
N ALA A 96 -2.46 17.43 13.32
CA ALA A 96 -1.56 18.30 14.08
C ALA A 96 -0.80 19.30 13.20
N THR A 97 -0.76 19.10 11.89
CA THR A 97 -0.02 19.98 10.97
C THR A 97 -0.80 21.25 10.66
N GLU A 98 -0.15 22.40 10.77
CA GLU A 98 -0.75 23.72 10.51
C GLU A 98 -0.95 24.00 9.00
N SER A 99 -0.03 23.52 8.16
CA SER A 99 -0.06 23.68 6.70
C SER A 99 -0.21 22.33 6.01
N ALA A 100 -1.12 22.23 5.04
CA ALA A 100 -1.30 21.00 4.30
C ALA A 100 -0.05 20.67 3.46
N GLU A 101 0.51 19.47 3.68
CA GLU A 101 1.70 18.97 2.98
C GLU A 101 1.30 18.13 1.77
N THR A 102 2.22 17.97 0.82
CA THR A 102 2.03 17.13 -0.37
C THR A 102 2.13 15.65 -0.02
N VAL A 103 1.61 14.78 -0.89
CA VAL A 103 1.73 13.32 -0.75
C VAL A 103 3.19 12.88 -0.62
N GLN A 104 4.08 13.43 -1.45
CA GLN A 104 5.51 13.14 -1.40
C GLN A 104 6.11 13.49 -0.02
N THR A 105 5.85 14.70 0.47
CA THR A 105 6.36 15.13 1.78
C THR A 105 5.79 14.27 2.90
N TRP A 106 4.53 13.85 2.84
CA TRP A 106 4.00 12.90 3.82
C TRP A 106 4.72 11.56 3.82
N ILE A 107 5.06 11.00 2.65
CA ILE A 107 5.84 9.75 2.57
C ILE A 107 7.23 9.94 3.22
N GLU A 108 7.93 11.03 2.94
CA GLU A 108 9.24 11.36 3.53
C GLU A 108 9.14 11.54 5.06
N LEU A 109 8.11 12.25 5.55
CA LEU A 109 7.86 12.50 6.97
C LEU A 109 7.57 11.20 7.73
N LEU A 110 6.68 10.36 7.21
CA LEU A 110 6.26 9.10 7.84
C LEU A 110 7.38 8.05 7.80
N THR A 111 8.29 8.13 6.83
CA THR A 111 9.49 7.27 6.74
C THR A 111 10.63 7.79 7.64
N GLY A 112 10.66 9.10 7.90
CA GLY A 112 11.68 9.76 8.70
C GLY A 112 12.89 10.24 7.88
N GLU A 113 12.70 10.48 6.59
CA GLU A 113 13.72 10.97 5.66
C GLU A 113 13.89 12.51 5.72
N THR A 114 13.12 13.17 6.59
CA THR A 114 13.21 14.61 6.80
C THR A 114 14.37 15.00 7.70
N TRP A 115 15.04 16.10 7.36
CA TRP A 115 16.08 16.70 8.19
C TRP A 115 15.55 17.78 9.14
N ASN A 116 14.24 18.07 9.13
CA ASN A 116 13.66 19.09 10.00
C ASN A 116 13.41 18.53 11.41
N PRO A 117 14.11 19.03 12.46
CA PRO A 117 13.97 18.49 13.82
C PRO A 117 12.55 18.56 14.37
N PHE A 118 11.77 19.59 14.00
CA PHE A 118 10.39 19.76 14.45
C PHE A 118 9.42 18.77 13.80
N LYS A 119 9.79 18.18 12.66
CA LYS A 119 8.97 17.21 11.91
C LYS A 119 9.42 15.75 12.11
N LEU A 120 10.53 15.50 12.80
CA LEU A 120 11.01 14.14 13.12
C LEU A 120 10.00 13.31 13.94
N GLN A 121 9.11 13.98 14.67
CA GLN A 121 8.05 13.33 15.46
C GLN A 121 6.97 12.65 14.60
N TYR A 122 6.92 12.93 13.29
CA TYR A 122 5.95 12.33 12.37
C TYR A 122 6.37 10.95 11.86
N GLN A 123 7.59 10.51 12.15
CA GLN A 123 8.08 9.20 11.72
C GLN A 123 7.29 8.08 12.37
N LEU A 124 6.69 7.21 11.55
CA LEU A 124 6.09 5.98 12.03
C LEU A 124 7.18 4.97 12.36
N ARG A 125 7.20 4.51 13.62
CA ARG A 125 8.19 3.56 14.14
C ARG A 125 7.61 2.15 14.23
N ASN A 126 8.50 1.17 14.11
CA ASN A 126 8.20 -0.26 14.23
C ASN A 126 7.05 -0.72 13.32
N VAL A 127 6.98 -0.16 12.10
CA VAL A 127 5.88 -0.39 11.16
C VAL A 127 5.79 -1.87 10.80
N ARG A 128 6.94 -2.52 10.53
CA ARG A 128 7.02 -3.94 10.21
C ARG A 128 6.44 -4.81 11.32
N GLU A 129 6.86 -4.58 12.56
CA GLU A 129 6.45 -5.35 13.73
C GLU A 129 4.96 -5.15 14.01
N ARG A 130 4.45 -3.94 13.82
CA ARG A 130 3.03 -3.62 14.01
C ARG A 130 2.15 -4.30 12.96
N ILE A 131 2.55 -4.27 11.69
CA ILE A 131 1.82 -4.99 10.62
C ILE A 131 1.89 -6.50 10.84
N ALA A 132 3.07 -7.04 11.19
CA ALA A 132 3.21 -8.47 11.49
C ALA A 132 2.30 -8.88 12.65
N LYS A 133 2.24 -8.08 13.72
CA LYS A 133 1.33 -8.31 14.84
C LYS A 133 -0.14 -8.30 14.41
N ALA A 134 -0.56 -7.35 13.58
CA ALA A 134 -1.93 -7.30 13.04
C ALA A 134 -2.26 -8.55 12.19
N LEU A 135 -1.32 -9.00 11.35
CA LEU A 135 -1.47 -10.22 10.57
C LEU A 135 -1.52 -11.50 11.43
N VAL A 136 -0.84 -11.52 12.58
CA VAL A 136 -0.94 -12.60 13.59
C VAL A 136 -2.32 -12.57 14.25
N GLU A 137 -2.81 -11.40 14.65
CA GLU A 137 -4.15 -11.23 15.23
C GLU A 137 -5.26 -11.65 14.26
N LYS A 138 -5.04 -11.45 12.95
CA LYS A 138 -5.92 -11.91 11.86
C LYS A 138 -5.75 -13.40 11.49
N GLY A 139 -4.79 -14.11 12.09
CA GLY A 139 -4.56 -15.53 11.87
C GLY A 139 -3.88 -15.90 10.55
N ILE A 140 -3.29 -14.93 9.85
CA ILE A 140 -2.55 -15.15 8.59
C ILE A 140 -1.12 -15.57 8.87
N LEU A 141 -0.51 -14.96 9.88
CA LEU A 141 0.81 -15.32 10.38
C LEU A 141 0.67 -16.01 11.74
N THR A 142 1.67 -16.80 12.08
CA THR A 142 1.85 -17.34 13.44
C THR A 142 3.06 -16.71 14.08
N THR A 143 3.21 -16.85 15.40
CA THR A 143 4.42 -16.42 16.10
C THR A 143 5.17 -17.67 16.52
N GLU A 144 6.37 -17.84 15.97
CA GLU A 144 7.26 -18.94 16.34
C GLU A 144 8.54 -18.38 16.95
N LYS A 145 9.01 -19.02 18.01
CA LYS A 145 10.30 -18.71 18.62
C LYS A 145 11.32 -19.69 18.07
N GLN A 146 12.19 -19.22 17.18
CA GLN A 146 13.31 -20.00 16.68
C GLN A 146 14.52 -19.81 17.60
N ASN A 147 15.01 -20.91 18.15
CA ASN A 147 16.19 -20.90 19.01
C ASN A 147 17.41 -21.16 18.13
N PHE A 148 18.24 -20.14 17.92
CA PHE A 148 19.55 -20.29 17.31
C PHE A 148 20.59 -20.58 18.41
N LEU A 149 21.74 -21.12 18.03
CA LEU A 149 22.80 -21.51 18.97
C LEU A 149 23.24 -20.35 19.91
N LEU A 150 23.15 -19.10 19.44
CA LEU A 150 23.63 -17.92 20.15
C LEU A 150 22.54 -16.92 20.57
N PHE A 151 21.32 -17.07 20.06
CA PHE A 151 20.22 -16.14 20.34
C PHE A 151 18.88 -16.78 19.98
N ASP A 152 17.82 -16.27 20.59
CA ASP A 152 16.47 -16.61 20.19
C ASP A 152 15.92 -15.51 19.28
N MET A 153 15.25 -15.90 18.20
CA MET A 153 14.63 -14.97 17.26
C MET A 153 13.15 -15.30 17.11
N THR A 154 12.29 -14.29 17.17
CA THR A 154 10.86 -14.47 16.96
C THR A 154 10.56 -14.29 15.48
N THR A 155 10.12 -15.37 14.81
CA THR A 155 9.70 -15.40 13.40
C THR A 155 8.18 -15.30 13.29
N HIS A 156 7.71 -14.82 12.13
CA HIS A 156 6.29 -14.77 11.79
C HIS A 156 5.96 -15.54 10.50
N PRO A 157 6.05 -16.89 10.50
CA PRO A 157 5.77 -17.68 9.30
C PRO A 157 4.29 -17.64 8.91
N VAL A 158 4.02 -17.86 7.62
CA VAL A 158 2.67 -17.84 7.06
C VAL A 158 1.93 -19.11 7.47
N SER A 159 0.89 -18.98 8.30
CA SER A 159 0.02 -20.08 8.70
C SER A 159 -1.11 -20.32 7.71
N ASN A 160 -1.68 -19.24 7.17
CA ASN A 160 -2.75 -19.31 6.18
C ASN A 160 -2.21 -19.00 4.78
N ALA A 161 -1.60 -20.00 4.14
CA ALA A 161 -1.09 -19.86 2.78
C ALA A 161 -2.20 -19.61 1.75
N THR A 162 -3.44 -19.99 2.04
CA THR A 162 -4.58 -19.81 1.13
C THR A 162 -4.86 -18.34 0.87
N GLU A 163 -4.77 -17.48 1.89
CA GLU A 163 -4.98 -16.03 1.73
C GLU A 163 -3.91 -15.38 0.86
N LYS A 164 -2.64 -15.77 1.07
CA LYS A 164 -1.55 -15.28 0.24
C LYS A 164 -1.73 -15.72 -1.22
N GLN A 165 -2.08 -16.98 -1.46
CA GLN A 165 -2.32 -17.50 -2.81
C GLN A 165 -3.53 -16.83 -3.47
N ARG A 166 -4.58 -16.53 -2.70
CA ARG A 166 -5.74 -15.77 -3.17
C ARG A 166 -5.33 -14.37 -3.65
N LEU A 167 -4.49 -13.68 -2.88
CA LEU A 167 -3.97 -12.35 -3.22
C LEU A 167 -3.12 -12.37 -4.50
N VAL A 168 -2.17 -13.32 -4.58
CA VAL A 168 -1.31 -13.50 -5.76
C VAL A 168 -2.16 -13.79 -7.00
N LYS A 169 -3.11 -14.72 -6.90
CA LYS A 169 -4.02 -15.07 -8.01
C LYS A 169 -4.89 -13.89 -8.44
N LYS A 170 -5.39 -13.08 -7.50
CA LYS A 170 -6.18 -11.87 -7.79
C LYS A 170 -5.38 -10.88 -8.65
N LEU A 171 -4.12 -10.62 -8.30
CA LEU A 171 -3.23 -9.74 -9.06
C LEU A 171 -2.87 -10.32 -10.44
N GLN A 172 -2.55 -11.62 -10.50
CA GLN A 172 -2.26 -12.31 -11.76
C GLN A 172 -3.46 -12.26 -12.72
N GLU A 173 -4.66 -12.60 -12.25
CA GLU A 173 -5.88 -12.55 -13.07
C GLU A 173 -6.19 -11.14 -13.56
N SER A 174 -5.95 -10.11 -12.72
CA SER A 174 -6.15 -8.71 -13.08
C SER A 174 -5.26 -8.26 -14.26
N MET A 175 -4.02 -8.77 -14.33
CA MET A 175 -3.08 -8.44 -15.40
C MET A 175 -3.19 -9.37 -16.62
N LEU A 176 -3.93 -10.48 -16.51
CA LEU A 176 -4.07 -11.49 -17.55
C LEU A 176 -5.51 -11.56 -18.09
N GLU A 177 -6.34 -12.41 -17.50
CA GLU A 177 -7.65 -12.78 -18.01
C GLU A 177 -8.69 -11.66 -17.84
N ARG A 178 -8.57 -10.88 -16.77
CA ARG A 178 -9.47 -9.76 -16.45
C ARG A 178 -8.87 -8.40 -16.84
N TRP A 179 -7.79 -8.41 -17.62
CA TRP A 179 -7.14 -7.18 -18.04
C TRP A 179 -8.11 -6.27 -18.79
N MET A 180 -8.16 -5.02 -18.35
CA MET A 180 -8.92 -3.95 -19.00
C MET A 180 -7.93 -2.89 -19.46
N ASN A 181 -8.05 -2.47 -20.72
CA ASN A 181 -7.21 -1.41 -21.29
C ASN A 181 -7.47 -0.02 -20.65
N ASP A 182 -8.48 0.09 -19.81
CA ASP A 182 -8.86 1.32 -19.10
C ASP A 182 -8.71 1.09 -17.58
N PRO A 183 -7.69 1.69 -16.92
CA PRO A 183 -7.43 1.51 -15.50
C PRO A 183 -8.60 1.92 -14.61
N HIS A 184 -9.46 2.84 -15.06
CA HIS A 184 -10.61 3.33 -14.30
C HIS A 184 -11.71 2.29 -14.11
N ARG A 185 -11.71 1.25 -14.94
CA ARG A 185 -12.66 0.14 -14.81
C ARG A 185 -12.16 -0.93 -13.86
N MET A 186 -10.88 -0.90 -13.50
CA MET A 186 -10.29 -1.80 -12.53
C MET A 186 -10.79 -1.46 -11.13
N ASP A 187 -10.94 -2.48 -10.29
CA ASP A 187 -11.18 -2.29 -8.86
C ASP A 187 -10.07 -1.40 -8.27
N ARG A 188 -10.46 -0.30 -7.62
CA ARG A 188 -9.53 0.70 -7.07
C ARG A 188 -8.53 0.10 -6.09
N ARG A 189 -8.96 -0.88 -5.29
CA ARG A 189 -8.07 -1.56 -4.35
C ARG A 189 -7.03 -2.41 -5.09
N THR A 190 -7.43 -3.05 -6.18
CA THR A 190 -6.51 -3.83 -7.04
C THR A 190 -5.51 -2.91 -7.76
N LEU A 191 -5.96 -1.77 -8.29
CA LEU A 191 -5.08 -0.74 -8.87
C LEU A 191 -4.07 -0.21 -7.83
N ALA A 192 -4.54 0.12 -6.63
CA ALA A 192 -3.69 0.54 -5.52
C ALA A 192 -2.63 -0.51 -5.18
N LEU A 193 -3.03 -1.78 -5.07
CA LEU A 193 -2.12 -2.86 -4.74
C LEU A 193 -1.06 -3.08 -5.83
N LEU A 194 -1.40 -2.94 -7.12
CA LEU A 194 -0.44 -3.02 -8.22
C LEU A 194 0.60 -1.89 -8.14
N VAL A 195 0.15 -0.65 -7.95
CA VAL A 195 1.03 0.52 -7.77
C VAL A 195 1.98 0.30 -6.59
N LEU A 196 1.43 -0.07 -5.43
CA LEU A 196 2.22 -0.27 -4.21
C LEU A 196 3.16 -1.47 -4.31
N ALA A 197 2.74 -2.59 -4.91
CA ALA A 197 3.57 -3.76 -5.09
C ALA A 197 4.76 -3.47 -6.01
N HIS A 198 4.56 -2.64 -7.04
CA HIS A 198 5.64 -2.14 -7.88
C HIS A 198 6.59 -1.21 -7.11
N SER A 199 6.06 -0.16 -6.46
CA SER A 199 6.86 0.80 -5.68
C SER A 199 7.62 0.16 -4.52
N SER A 200 7.12 -0.98 -4.00
CA SER A 200 7.75 -1.74 -2.91
C SER A 200 8.71 -2.82 -3.41
N ASP A 201 8.91 -2.98 -4.72
CA ASP A 201 9.76 -4.00 -5.33
C ASP A 201 9.38 -5.45 -4.93
N VAL A 202 8.07 -5.71 -4.80
CA VAL A 202 7.53 -7.05 -4.47
C VAL A 202 6.67 -7.64 -5.59
N LEU A 203 6.46 -6.90 -6.68
CA LEU A 203 5.63 -7.32 -7.81
C LEU A 203 6.21 -8.54 -8.54
N GLU A 204 7.54 -8.64 -8.67
CA GLU A 204 8.17 -9.80 -9.31
C GLU A 204 7.82 -11.12 -8.60
N ASN A 205 7.70 -11.09 -7.26
CA ASN A 205 7.29 -12.27 -6.48
C ASN A 205 5.87 -12.75 -6.84
N VAL A 206 5.00 -11.84 -7.29
CA VAL A 206 3.64 -12.16 -7.72
C VAL A 206 3.66 -12.92 -9.03
N PHE A 207 4.51 -12.53 -9.98
CA PHE A 207 4.56 -13.12 -11.32
C PHE A 207 5.53 -14.30 -11.44
N ALA A 208 6.42 -14.51 -10.47
CA ALA A 208 7.42 -15.57 -10.48
C ALA A 208 6.86 -17.00 -10.65
N SER A 209 5.58 -17.23 -10.33
CA SER A 209 4.93 -18.54 -10.51
C SER A 209 4.22 -18.71 -11.86
N LEU A 210 4.22 -17.70 -12.73
CA LEU A 210 3.60 -17.75 -14.05
C LEU A 210 4.52 -18.48 -15.04
N ALA A 211 3.93 -19.02 -16.12
CA ALA A 211 4.70 -19.50 -17.27
C ALA A 211 5.29 -18.31 -18.05
N ASP A 212 6.43 -18.50 -18.70
CA ASP A 212 7.22 -17.44 -19.37
C ASP A 212 6.37 -16.54 -20.30
N ASP A 213 5.47 -17.15 -21.08
CA ASP A 213 4.56 -16.45 -21.99
C ASP A 213 3.56 -15.54 -21.26
N LYS A 214 3.00 -16.01 -20.14
CA LYS A 214 2.11 -15.22 -19.28
C LYS A 214 2.87 -14.18 -18.47
N TYR A 215 4.09 -14.49 -18.03
CA TYR A 215 4.96 -13.59 -17.30
C TYR A 215 5.25 -12.34 -18.14
N ASP A 216 5.69 -12.52 -19.39
CA ASP A 216 6.00 -11.41 -20.29
C ASP A 216 4.77 -10.53 -20.56
N VAL A 217 3.60 -11.13 -20.75
CA VAL A 217 2.35 -10.38 -20.95
C VAL A 217 1.96 -9.58 -19.70
N ALA A 218 2.04 -10.20 -18.52
CA ALA A 218 1.70 -9.54 -17.26
C ALA A 218 2.65 -8.38 -16.95
N MET A 219 3.95 -8.57 -17.16
CA MET A 219 4.94 -7.52 -16.94
C MET A 219 4.80 -6.36 -17.92
N ASN A 220 4.60 -6.64 -19.22
CA ASN A 220 4.40 -5.58 -20.21
C ASN A 220 3.15 -4.76 -19.89
N ARG A 221 2.02 -5.40 -19.58
CA ARG A 221 0.78 -4.69 -19.21
C ARG A 221 0.92 -3.89 -17.91
N THR A 222 1.67 -4.42 -16.94
CA THR A 222 1.91 -3.68 -15.68
C THR A 222 2.76 -2.46 -15.95
N LYS A 223 3.81 -2.60 -16.76
CA LYS A 223 4.63 -1.48 -17.21
C LYS A 223 3.80 -0.43 -17.96
N ASP A 224 2.99 -0.85 -18.93
CA ASP A 224 2.12 0.06 -19.68
C ASP A 224 1.17 0.85 -18.76
N LEU A 225 0.70 0.24 -17.67
CA LEU A 225 -0.13 0.88 -16.65
C LEU A 225 0.64 1.88 -15.80
N LEU A 226 1.87 1.53 -15.40
CA LEU A 226 2.71 2.35 -14.51
C LEU A 226 3.38 3.52 -15.24
N ASP A 227 3.61 3.38 -16.56
CA ASP A 227 4.13 4.41 -17.44
C ASP A 227 3.06 5.43 -17.87
N MET A 228 1.79 5.24 -17.46
CA MET A 228 0.72 6.22 -17.71
C MET A 228 0.99 7.53 -16.95
N ASP A 229 0.59 8.65 -17.55
CA ASP A 229 0.71 9.97 -16.92
C ASP A 229 -0.27 10.09 -15.73
N PRO A 230 0.24 10.13 -14.48
CA PRO A 230 -0.62 10.19 -13.31
C PRO A 230 -1.47 11.46 -13.26
N GLU A 231 -1.03 12.57 -13.86
CA GLU A 231 -1.77 13.84 -13.89
C GLU A 231 -3.04 13.72 -14.73
N VAL A 232 -2.90 13.11 -15.91
CA VAL A 232 -4.00 12.89 -16.84
C VAL A 232 -5.00 11.88 -16.28
N GLU A 233 -4.50 10.80 -15.66
CA GLU A 233 -5.35 9.75 -15.12
C GLU A 233 -6.04 10.18 -13.82
N ALA A 234 -5.38 10.96 -12.95
CA ALA A 234 -6.01 11.54 -11.76
C ALA A 234 -7.19 12.46 -12.12
N ALA A 235 -7.09 13.24 -13.20
CA ALA A 235 -8.17 14.13 -13.64
C ALA A 235 -9.42 13.38 -14.13
N LYS A 236 -9.26 12.14 -14.60
CA LYS A 236 -10.36 11.27 -15.06
C LYS A 236 -10.89 10.39 -13.92
N ALA A 237 -10.07 10.09 -12.93
CA ALA A 237 -10.35 9.11 -11.88
C ALA A 237 -11.17 9.68 -10.72
N ARG A 238 -12.49 9.48 -10.77
CA ARG A 238 -13.37 9.78 -9.62
C ARG A 238 -13.03 8.86 -8.43
N GLY A 239 -12.37 9.42 -7.42
CA GLY A 239 -12.08 8.72 -6.17
C GLY A 239 -10.93 7.71 -6.25
N ALA A 240 -10.03 7.86 -7.22
CA ALA A 240 -8.74 7.14 -7.28
C ALA A 240 -7.53 8.12 -7.30
N GLU A 241 -7.79 9.41 -7.10
CA GLU A 241 -6.79 10.49 -7.18
C GLU A 241 -5.57 10.24 -6.27
N MET A 242 -5.77 9.71 -5.06
CA MET A 242 -4.68 9.39 -4.12
C MET A 242 -3.75 8.29 -4.65
N ILE A 243 -4.28 7.31 -5.38
CA ILE A 243 -3.48 6.24 -5.98
C ILE A 243 -2.52 6.84 -7.00
N TRP A 244 -3.05 7.70 -7.88
CA TRP A 244 -2.25 8.37 -8.90
C TRP A 244 -1.26 9.38 -8.31
N ALA A 245 -1.62 10.09 -7.25
CA ALA A 245 -0.71 10.99 -6.55
C ALA A 245 0.46 10.23 -5.89
N VAL A 246 0.20 9.05 -5.33
CA VAL A 246 1.24 8.18 -4.78
C VAL A 246 2.12 7.59 -5.88
N LEU A 247 1.55 7.15 -7.01
CA LEU A 247 2.34 6.74 -8.18
C LEU A 247 3.25 7.87 -8.68
N ALA A 248 2.73 9.09 -8.77
CA ALA A 248 3.50 10.26 -9.17
C ALA A 248 4.66 10.55 -8.18
N ALA A 249 4.45 10.34 -6.88
CA ALA A 249 5.47 10.53 -5.87
C ALA A 249 6.61 9.49 -5.98
N PHE A 250 6.31 8.26 -6.41
CA PHE A 250 7.32 7.20 -6.59
C PHE A 250 8.04 7.25 -7.94
N ASN A 251 7.46 7.88 -8.97
CA ASN A 251 8.09 8.02 -10.29
C ASN A 251 9.18 9.12 -10.35
N LYS A 252 9.48 9.78 -9.23
CA LYS A 252 10.45 10.89 -9.14
C LYS A 252 11.84 10.45 -8.71
#